data_AF-A0AAD1XDK9-F1
#
_entry.id   AF-A0AAD1XDK9-F1
#
_cell.length_a   1.000
_cell.length_b   1.000
_cell.length_c   1.000
_cell.angle_alpha   90.00
_cell.angle_beta   90.00
_cell.angle_gamma   90.00
#
_symmetry.space_group_name_H-M   'P 1'
#
loop_
_entity.id
_entity.type
_entity.pdbx_description
1 polymer ?
#
loop_
_entity_poly.entity_id
_entity_poly.type
_entity_poly.pdbx_seq_one_letter_code
_entity_poly.pdbx_strand_id
1 'polypeptide(L)'
;MEKMEVDEAKQGEYLSEVTLTEDGGVVKKVISAGTGPKPAKNNEVFVHYTGFLEDGSVFDTSIGKDEGFKFIIGAGHVIDGWEIGIMDMQVGEKADLCIKPEYGYGEIGSLPKIPSNANLRFTVELLNTRERRPAKWMMNDEERVKASMKLKEEGGQKFQAKEFAQAEGLYREAISHLDAIQNDNTDSRTLKKTILVNIAVCCNKSQSWVETVRACTQSLAIDNQNPKAFYHRSSANRKLKQYDDALADLKSAIKLSPKDKMLRKEFQTCKNEKKAYDKSQTKMFSNFFSQGVYNEKDPDITQYENELPEYNPSNPIVFLDIQIGDAEAKRVVFELFNEHTPRAAENFRCLCTGEKSTEEKNLHYKGNIFHRIISGFMAQGGDITKQNGTGGESIYGDKFNDEKFWYPHTHGGLLSMANSGPNTNGSQFFITFKKTSWLDGKHTVFGRVIQGFEHVKEIEKIETGENDYPLTKVFIKDCGQLNDELQISELELERYSNPESQESPETKK
;
A
#
# COMPACT_ATOMS: atom_id res chain seq x y z
N MET A 1 -23.26 -10.34 53.50
CA MET A 1 -23.74 -11.73 53.32
C MET A 1 -25.22 -11.61 53.02
N GLU A 2 -25.51 -11.25 51.77
CA GLU A 2 -26.86 -10.98 51.28
C GLU A 2 -27.32 -12.25 50.57
N LYS A 3 -28.37 -12.90 51.07
CA LYS A 3 -28.97 -14.07 50.43
C LYS A 3 -29.68 -13.57 49.17
N MET A 4 -29.10 -13.82 48.01
CA MET A 4 -29.84 -13.77 46.75
C MET A 4 -30.85 -14.92 46.78
N GLU A 5 -32.14 -14.56 46.85
CA GLU A 5 -33.25 -15.48 46.65
C GLU A 5 -33.12 -16.10 45.25
N VAL A 6 -32.95 -17.42 45.22
CA VAL A 6 -33.20 -18.22 44.03
C VAL A 6 -34.71 -18.21 43.87
N ASP A 7 -35.18 -17.53 42.82
CA ASP A 7 -36.59 -17.48 42.43
C ASP A 7 -37.13 -18.92 42.37
N GLU A 8 -37.93 -19.31 43.35
CA GLU A 8 -38.67 -20.56 43.33
C GLU A 8 -39.60 -20.52 42.11
N ALA A 9 -39.32 -21.40 41.15
CA ALA A 9 -40.09 -21.52 39.92
C ALA A 9 -41.57 -21.77 40.25
N LYS A 10 -42.39 -20.71 40.20
CA LYS A 10 -43.83 -20.84 40.02
C LYS A 10 -44.05 -21.70 38.78
N GLN A 11 -44.86 -22.77 38.91
CA GLN A 11 -45.48 -23.47 37.79
C GLN A 11 -46.26 -22.43 36.95
N GLY A 12 -45.60 -21.82 35.98
CA GLY A 12 -46.23 -21.02 34.94
C GLY A 12 -46.82 -21.95 33.89
N GLU A 13 -48.02 -21.63 33.40
CA GLU A 13 -48.59 -22.31 32.24
C GLU A 13 -47.64 -22.16 31.05
N TYR A 14 -47.22 -23.28 30.46
CA TYR A 14 -46.48 -23.27 29.19
C TYR A 14 -47.41 -22.77 28.07
N LEU A 15 -46.89 -21.91 27.19
CA LEU A 15 -47.63 -21.41 26.03
C LEU A 15 -47.92 -22.52 25.01
N SER A 16 -46.99 -23.47 24.88
CA SER A 16 -47.13 -24.64 24.02
C SER A 16 -46.13 -25.73 24.41
N GLU A 17 -46.41 -26.96 23.99
CA GLU A 17 -45.51 -28.11 24.12
C GLU A 17 -45.34 -28.78 22.76
N VAL A 18 -44.10 -29.10 22.40
CA VAL A 18 -43.73 -29.72 21.13
C VAL A 18 -42.80 -30.90 21.40
N THR A 19 -43.19 -32.09 20.94
CA THR A 19 -42.31 -33.27 20.93
C THR A 19 -41.43 -33.22 19.69
N LEU A 20 -40.11 -33.20 19.88
CA LEU A 20 -39.14 -32.97 18.80
C LEU A 20 -38.51 -34.27 18.26
N THR A 21 -38.64 -35.38 18.97
CA THR A 21 -38.20 -36.72 18.54
C THR A 21 -39.37 -37.70 18.55
N GLU A 22 -39.37 -38.68 17.64
CA GLU A 22 -40.49 -39.63 17.49
C GLU A 22 -40.76 -40.46 18.76
N ASP A 23 -39.72 -40.73 19.54
CA ASP A 23 -39.76 -41.48 20.80
C ASP A 23 -40.07 -40.62 22.04
N GLY A 24 -40.30 -39.32 21.85
CA GLY A 24 -40.50 -38.37 22.94
C GLY A 24 -39.27 -38.15 23.82
N GLY A 25 -38.07 -38.49 23.33
CA GLY A 25 -36.79 -38.27 24.01
C GLY A 25 -36.41 -36.80 24.21
N VAL A 26 -36.87 -35.91 23.33
CA VAL A 26 -36.69 -34.45 23.48
C VAL A 26 -38.05 -33.75 23.34
N VAL A 27 -38.44 -33.04 24.40
CA VAL A 27 -39.68 -32.25 24.42
C VAL A 27 -39.36 -30.80 24.77
N LYS A 28 -39.85 -29.86 23.95
CA LYS A 28 -39.73 -28.43 24.19
C LYS A 28 -41.05 -27.86 24.70
N LYS A 29 -41.02 -27.16 25.84
CA LYS A 29 -42.18 -26.47 26.42
C LYS A 29 -41.91 -24.96 26.44
N VAL A 30 -42.66 -24.20 25.67
CA VAL A 30 -42.42 -22.76 25.48
C VAL A 30 -42.93 -21.98 26.67
N ILE A 31 -42.06 -21.17 27.27
CA ILE A 31 -42.37 -20.26 28.38
C ILE A 31 -42.69 -18.86 27.84
N SER A 32 -41.87 -18.38 26.90
CA SER A 32 -42.11 -17.14 26.15
C SER A 32 -41.68 -17.27 24.70
N ALA A 33 -42.51 -16.78 23.78
CA ALA A 33 -42.23 -16.84 22.35
C ALA A 33 -41.11 -15.87 21.94
N GLY A 34 -40.22 -16.33 21.07
CA GLY A 34 -39.26 -15.48 20.36
C GLY A 34 -39.85 -14.89 19.09
N THR A 35 -39.26 -13.81 18.60
CA THR A 35 -39.66 -13.15 17.33
C THR A 35 -38.53 -13.09 16.31
N GLY A 36 -37.33 -13.53 16.68
CA GLY A 36 -36.17 -13.51 15.80
C GLY A 36 -36.02 -14.80 14.97
N PRO A 37 -34.98 -14.87 14.12
CA PRO A 37 -34.78 -16.01 13.24
C PRO A 37 -34.51 -17.30 14.01
N LYS A 38 -34.87 -18.45 13.42
CA LYS A 38 -34.40 -19.76 13.87
C LYS A 38 -32.90 -19.93 13.55
N PRO A 39 -32.10 -20.58 14.41
CA PRO A 39 -30.72 -20.91 14.09
C PRO A 39 -30.61 -21.81 12.85
N ALA A 40 -29.67 -21.51 11.95
CA ALA A 40 -29.29 -22.42 10.87
C ALA A 40 -28.15 -23.35 11.32
N LYS A 41 -28.07 -24.54 10.73
CA LYS A 41 -26.96 -25.47 10.98
C LYS A 41 -25.61 -24.78 10.75
N ASN A 42 -24.66 -25.01 11.65
CA ASN A 42 -23.32 -24.39 11.72
C ASN A 42 -23.31 -22.91 12.13
N ASN A 43 -24.44 -22.31 12.48
CA ASN A 43 -24.44 -21.00 13.10
C ASN A 43 -23.85 -21.06 14.50
N GLU A 44 -23.32 -19.92 14.94
CA GLU A 44 -23.00 -19.71 16.33
C GLU A 44 -24.23 -19.19 17.06
N VAL A 45 -24.57 -19.83 18.19
CA VAL A 45 -25.73 -19.48 19.02
C VAL A 45 -25.27 -19.01 20.40
N PHE A 46 -26.06 -18.12 20.99
CA PHE A 46 -25.83 -17.55 22.32
C PHE A 46 -27.06 -17.82 23.16
N VAL A 47 -26.88 -18.48 24.30
CA VAL A 47 -28.00 -18.88 25.17
C VAL A 47 -27.72 -18.55 26.64
N HIS A 48 -28.77 -18.16 27.35
CA HIS A 48 -28.82 -18.33 28.80
C HIS A 48 -29.50 -19.64 29.14
N TYR A 49 -29.03 -20.34 30.16
CA TYR A 49 -29.64 -21.59 30.59
C TYR A 49 -29.52 -21.83 32.10
N THR A 50 -30.43 -22.64 32.62
CA THR A 50 -30.30 -23.32 33.92
C THR A 50 -30.71 -24.78 33.74
N GLY A 51 -29.85 -25.71 34.17
CA GLY A 51 -30.07 -27.15 34.09
C GLY A 51 -30.49 -27.72 35.45
N PHE A 52 -31.53 -28.55 35.42
CA PHE A 52 -32.16 -29.17 36.58
C PHE A 52 -32.19 -30.70 36.45
N LEU A 53 -32.00 -31.40 37.56
CA LEU A 53 -32.36 -32.81 37.70
C LEU A 53 -33.86 -32.95 37.96
N GLU A 54 -34.38 -34.18 37.92
CA GLU A 54 -35.81 -34.48 38.15
C GLU A 54 -36.31 -34.05 39.52
N ASP A 55 -35.46 -34.09 40.54
CA ASP A 55 -35.78 -33.65 41.90
C ASP A 55 -35.85 -32.11 42.03
N GLY A 56 -35.60 -31.39 40.94
CA GLY A 56 -35.60 -29.93 40.87
C GLY A 56 -34.27 -29.29 41.27
N SER A 57 -33.26 -30.07 41.66
CA SER A 57 -31.94 -29.53 41.99
C SER A 57 -31.24 -28.98 40.75
N VAL A 58 -30.63 -27.80 40.89
CA VAL A 58 -29.83 -27.15 39.83
C VAL A 58 -28.44 -27.76 39.81
N PHE A 59 -28.01 -28.31 38.67
CA PHE A 59 -26.66 -28.84 38.50
C PHE A 59 -25.71 -27.88 37.77
N ASP A 60 -26.25 -26.98 36.93
CA ASP A 60 -25.48 -25.97 36.20
C ASP A 60 -26.33 -24.77 35.76
N THR A 61 -25.72 -23.60 35.61
CA THR A 61 -26.39 -22.39 35.10
C THR A 61 -25.41 -21.42 34.46
N SER A 62 -25.87 -20.67 33.46
CA SER A 62 -25.13 -19.53 32.90
C SER A 62 -25.63 -18.18 33.41
N ILE A 63 -26.66 -18.15 34.26
CA ILE A 63 -27.14 -16.90 34.90
C ILE A 63 -26.05 -16.37 35.84
N GLY A 64 -25.73 -15.08 35.73
CA GLY A 64 -24.63 -14.43 36.45
C GLY A 64 -23.28 -14.43 35.72
N LYS A 65 -23.21 -14.99 34.50
CA LYS A 65 -22.08 -14.79 33.57
C LYS A 65 -22.47 -13.75 32.53
N ASP A 66 -21.66 -12.71 32.34
CA ASP A 66 -22.01 -11.53 31.53
C ASP A 66 -22.38 -11.85 30.06
N GLU A 67 -21.84 -12.93 29.47
CA GLU A 67 -22.02 -13.23 28.03
C GLU A 67 -22.86 -14.49 27.74
N GLY A 68 -23.40 -15.18 28.75
CA GLY A 68 -24.11 -16.46 28.59
C GLY A 68 -23.21 -17.61 28.12
N PHE A 69 -23.78 -18.59 27.43
CA PHE A 69 -23.05 -19.72 26.84
C PHE A 69 -23.15 -19.72 25.32
N LYS A 70 -22.03 -20.02 24.67
CA LYS A 70 -21.83 -19.83 23.24
C LYS A 70 -21.25 -21.08 22.61
N PHE A 71 -21.90 -21.57 21.55
CA PHE A 71 -21.46 -22.77 20.84
C PHE A 71 -21.95 -22.77 19.39
N ILE A 72 -21.50 -23.76 18.62
CA ILE A 72 -21.90 -23.95 17.21
C ILE A 72 -23.01 -24.98 17.16
N ILE A 73 -24.19 -24.59 16.70
CA ILE A 73 -25.35 -25.49 16.58
C ILE A 73 -25.20 -26.37 15.34
N GLY A 74 -25.55 -27.65 15.47
CA GLY A 74 -25.46 -28.68 14.44
C GLY A 74 -24.05 -29.22 14.18
N ALA A 75 -23.10 -28.94 15.09
CA ALA A 75 -21.71 -29.39 15.02
C ALA A 75 -21.35 -30.49 16.04
N GLY A 76 -22.29 -30.88 16.93
CA GLY A 76 -22.06 -31.93 17.93
C GLY A 76 -21.19 -31.47 19.10
N HIS A 77 -21.24 -30.16 19.42
CA HIS A 77 -20.45 -29.59 20.51
C HIS A 77 -21.13 -29.74 21.88
N VAL A 78 -22.44 -30.01 21.88
CA VAL A 78 -23.28 -30.18 23.06
C VAL A 78 -24.08 -31.48 22.94
N ILE A 79 -24.78 -31.87 24.00
CA ILE A 79 -25.66 -33.04 23.99
C ILE A 79 -26.73 -32.95 22.90
N ASP A 80 -27.12 -34.09 22.33
CA ASP A 80 -28.05 -34.14 21.19
C ASP A 80 -29.39 -33.46 21.49
N GLY A 81 -29.88 -33.55 22.74
CA GLY A 81 -31.11 -32.88 23.14
C GLY A 81 -31.04 -31.34 23.06
N TRP A 82 -29.86 -30.76 23.25
CA TRP A 82 -29.63 -29.33 23.02
C TRP A 82 -29.56 -29.00 21.53
N GLU A 83 -28.87 -29.82 20.74
CA GLU A 83 -28.78 -29.65 19.28
C GLU A 83 -30.19 -29.65 18.65
N ILE A 84 -31.03 -30.60 19.05
CA ILE A 84 -32.41 -30.74 18.58
C ILE A 84 -33.29 -29.61 19.13
N GLY A 85 -33.25 -29.38 20.44
CA GLY A 85 -34.12 -28.42 21.11
C GLY A 85 -33.90 -26.97 20.66
N ILE A 86 -32.64 -26.53 20.62
CA ILE A 86 -32.29 -25.13 20.31
C ILE A 86 -32.45 -24.84 18.81
N MET A 87 -32.28 -25.83 17.93
CA MET A 87 -32.50 -25.65 16.49
C MET A 87 -33.98 -25.37 16.15
N ASP A 88 -34.93 -25.81 16.99
CA ASP A 88 -36.34 -25.47 16.82
C ASP A 88 -36.74 -24.11 17.42
N MET A 89 -35.91 -23.53 18.31
CA MET A 89 -36.20 -22.24 18.95
C MET A 89 -36.04 -21.05 18.01
N GLN A 90 -36.71 -19.95 18.33
CA GLN A 90 -36.49 -18.63 17.74
C GLN A 90 -35.67 -17.73 18.65
N VAL A 91 -34.88 -16.81 18.07
CA VAL A 91 -34.20 -15.78 18.90
C VAL A 91 -35.22 -14.97 19.71
N GLY A 92 -34.94 -14.82 21.01
CA GLY A 92 -35.83 -14.25 22.03
C GLY A 92 -36.74 -15.28 22.72
N GLU A 93 -36.77 -16.53 22.27
CA GLU A 93 -37.60 -17.58 22.87
C GLU A 93 -36.98 -18.08 24.17
N LYS A 94 -37.83 -18.28 25.18
CA LYS A 94 -37.48 -18.99 26.42
C LYS A 94 -38.32 -20.25 26.52
N ALA A 95 -37.69 -21.40 26.73
CA ALA A 95 -38.35 -22.69 26.77
C ALA A 95 -37.67 -23.66 27.74
N ASP A 96 -38.44 -24.59 28.28
CA ASP A 96 -37.92 -25.77 28.95
C ASP A 96 -37.67 -26.87 27.91
N LEU A 97 -36.45 -27.40 27.88
CA LEU A 97 -36.06 -28.59 27.13
C LEU A 97 -36.00 -29.77 28.11
N CYS A 98 -36.94 -30.69 28.01
CA CYS A 98 -36.95 -31.96 28.73
C CYS A 98 -36.26 -33.03 27.88
N ILE A 99 -35.19 -33.61 28.40
CA ILE A 99 -34.24 -34.45 27.65
C ILE A 99 -34.08 -35.77 28.39
N LYS A 100 -34.43 -36.87 27.72
CA LYS A 100 -34.17 -38.24 28.20
C LYS A 100 -32.68 -38.60 28.13
N PRO A 101 -32.20 -39.59 28.89
CA PRO A 101 -30.77 -39.87 29.01
C PRO A 101 -30.10 -40.17 27.67
N GLU A 102 -30.80 -40.80 26.73
CA GLU A 102 -30.30 -41.18 25.40
C GLU A 102 -29.90 -39.96 24.56
N TYR A 103 -30.50 -38.79 24.84
CA TYR A 103 -30.21 -37.51 24.20
C TYR A 103 -29.41 -36.57 25.12
N GLY A 104 -29.03 -37.04 26.31
CA GLY A 104 -28.31 -36.32 27.35
C GLY A 104 -26.93 -36.94 27.62
N TYR A 105 -26.70 -37.38 28.86
CA TYR A 105 -25.44 -37.99 29.29
C TYR A 105 -25.48 -39.53 29.43
N GLY A 106 -26.61 -40.14 29.06
CA GLY A 106 -26.78 -41.60 29.00
C GLY A 106 -26.48 -42.35 30.30
N GLU A 107 -26.10 -43.62 30.15
CA GLU A 107 -25.79 -44.53 31.26
C GLU A 107 -24.58 -44.10 32.08
N ILE A 108 -23.69 -43.27 31.53
CA ILE A 108 -22.46 -42.85 32.21
C ILE A 108 -22.75 -41.63 33.11
N GLY A 109 -23.66 -40.75 32.71
CA GLY A 109 -23.89 -39.48 33.39
C GLY A 109 -22.71 -38.51 33.24
N SER A 110 -22.65 -37.50 34.11
CA SER A 110 -21.55 -36.54 34.21
C SER A 110 -21.25 -36.26 35.69
N LEU A 111 -20.57 -37.22 36.31
CA LEU A 111 -20.29 -37.19 37.74
C LEU A 111 -19.35 -36.02 38.13
N PRO A 112 -19.49 -35.47 39.36
CA PRO A 112 -20.44 -35.87 40.41
C PRO A 112 -21.84 -35.24 40.26
N LYS A 113 -22.05 -34.39 39.25
CA LYS A 113 -23.21 -33.50 39.18
C LYS A 113 -24.44 -34.14 38.54
N ILE A 114 -24.24 -35.02 37.57
CA ILE A 114 -25.31 -35.64 36.80
C ILE A 114 -25.17 -37.16 36.96
N PRO A 115 -26.15 -37.82 37.61
CA PRO A 115 -26.16 -39.28 37.75
C PRO A 115 -26.28 -40.01 36.41
N SER A 116 -25.96 -41.31 36.45
CA SER A 116 -26.29 -42.26 35.39
C SER A 116 -27.79 -42.22 35.06
N ASN A 117 -28.14 -42.25 33.77
CA ASN A 117 -29.52 -42.33 33.29
C ASN A 117 -30.46 -41.22 33.79
N ALA A 118 -29.92 -40.03 34.05
CA ALA A 118 -30.72 -38.91 34.51
C ALA A 118 -31.53 -38.26 33.37
N ASN A 119 -32.84 -38.08 33.58
CA ASN A 119 -33.63 -37.13 32.79
C ASN A 119 -33.24 -35.71 33.20
N LEU A 120 -33.15 -34.82 32.23
CA LEU A 120 -32.71 -33.44 32.43
C LEU A 120 -33.79 -32.47 31.98
N ARG A 121 -33.92 -31.37 32.71
CA ARG A 121 -34.70 -30.22 32.27
C ARG A 121 -33.79 -29.02 32.17
N PHE A 122 -33.74 -28.37 31.02
CA PHE A 122 -33.03 -27.11 30.84
C PHE A 122 -34.01 -26.00 30.53
N THR A 123 -34.07 -24.97 31.37
CA THR A 123 -34.69 -23.70 30.98
C THR A 123 -33.68 -22.94 30.15
N VAL A 124 -33.93 -22.76 28.85
CA VAL A 124 -33.04 -22.11 27.89
C VAL A 124 -33.70 -20.86 27.33
N GLU A 125 -32.94 -19.77 27.21
CA GLU A 125 -33.30 -18.56 26.49
C GLU A 125 -32.32 -18.35 25.33
N LEU A 126 -32.84 -18.35 24.09
CA LEU A 126 -32.02 -18.14 22.90
C LEU A 126 -31.83 -16.65 22.65
N LEU A 127 -30.66 -16.13 22.98
CA LEU A 127 -30.38 -14.69 22.94
C LEU A 127 -30.06 -14.20 21.53
N ASN A 128 -29.29 -14.99 20.77
CA ASN A 128 -28.83 -14.59 19.44
C ASN A 128 -28.36 -15.80 18.60
N THR A 129 -28.42 -15.66 17.27
CA THR A 129 -27.77 -16.57 16.32
C THR A 129 -27.06 -15.77 15.24
N ARG A 130 -25.86 -16.19 14.86
CA ARG A 130 -25.09 -15.58 13.77
C ARG A 130 -24.48 -16.62 12.86
N GLU A 131 -24.49 -16.31 11.57
CA GLU A 131 -23.77 -17.10 10.57
C GLU A 131 -22.28 -17.14 10.94
N ARG A 132 -21.74 -18.35 11.12
CA ARG A 132 -20.31 -18.51 11.36
C ARG A 132 -19.60 -18.26 10.04
N ARG A 133 -18.81 -17.18 9.95
CA ARG A 133 -17.81 -17.06 8.89
C ARG A 133 -16.77 -18.16 9.09
N PRO A 134 -16.58 -19.10 8.14
CA PRO A 134 -15.50 -20.07 8.25
C PRO A 134 -14.18 -19.32 8.38
N ALA A 135 -13.26 -19.83 9.20
CA ALA A 135 -11.92 -19.25 9.26
C ALA A 135 -11.30 -19.27 7.86
N LYS A 136 -10.58 -18.21 7.47
CA LYS A 136 -10.07 -18.03 6.10
C LYS A 136 -9.30 -19.25 5.58
N TRP A 137 -8.63 -20.03 6.44
CA TRP A 137 -7.88 -21.24 6.05
C TRP A 137 -8.76 -22.48 5.83
N MET A 138 -9.99 -22.52 6.35
CA MET A 138 -10.91 -23.66 6.20
C MET A 138 -11.76 -23.57 4.92
N MET A 139 -11.75 -22.42 4.25
CA MET A 139 -12.57 -22.19 3.07
C MET A 139 -11.97 -22.87 1.83
N ASN A 140 -12.80 -23.61 1.09
CA ASN A 140 -12.45 -24.08 -0.25
C ASN A 140 -12.59 -22.94 -1.29
N ASP A 141 -12.13 -23.17 -2.52
CA ASP A 141 -12.14 -22.15 -3.59
C ASP A 141 -13.57 -21.64 -3.90
N GLU A 142 -14.58 -22.51 -3.89
CA GLU A 142 -15.98 -22.14 -4.15
C GLU A 142 -16.55 -21.24 -3.04
N GLU A 143 -16.28 -21.57 -1.78
CA GLU A 143 -16.66 -20.78 -0.62
C GLU A 143 -15.97 -19.41 -0.61
N ARG A 144 -14.70 -19.34 -1.05
CA ARG A 144 -13.99 -18.06 -1.20
C ARG A 144 -14.63 -17.16 -2.25
N VAL A 145 -15.02 -17.74 -3.39
CA VAL A 145 -15.74 -16.98 -4.44
C VAL A 145 -17.08 -16.47 -3.90
N LYS A 146 -17.88 -17.32 -3.25
CA LYS A 146 -19.16 -16.94 -2.64
C LYS A 146 -19.01 -15.82 -1.61
N ALA A 147 -18.04 -15.93 -0.70
CA ALA A 147 -17.76 -14.88 0.27
C ALA A 147 -17.34 -13.56 -0.39
N SER A 148 -16.50 -13.63 -1.43
CA SER A 148 -16.06 -12.46 -2.19
C SER A 148 -17.24 -11.76 -2.90
N MET A 149 -18.21 -12.53 -3.41
CA MET A 149 -19.42 -11.98 -4.01
C MET A 149 -20.29 -11.25 -2.99
N LYS A 150 -20.50 -11.83 -1.80
CA LYS A 150 -21.25 -11.20 -0.71
C LYS A 150 -20.60 -9.89 -0.25
N LEU A 151 -19.29 -9.92 0.00
CA LEU A 151 -18.52 -8.73 0.38
C LEU A 151 -18.54 -7.64 -0.72
N LYS A 152 -18.51 -8.03 -2.00
CA LYS A 152 -18.68 -7.08 -3.11
C LYS A 152 -20.07 -6.42 -3.09
N GLU A 153 -21.12 -7.17 -2.77
CA GLU A 153 -22.48 -6.63 -2.67
C GLU A 153 -22.61 -5.66 -1.49
N GLU A 154 -22.16 -6.05 -0.31
CA GLU A 154 -22.12 -5.21 0.89
C GLU A 154 -21.28 -3.93 0.65
N GLY A 155 -20.12 -4.07 0.01
CA GLY A 155 -19.29 -2.94 -0.42
C GLY A 155 -20.04 -2.02 -1.38
N GLY A 156 -20.86 -2.58 -2.27
CA GLY A 156 -21.74 -1.82 -3.17
C GLY A 156 -22.78 -0.99 -2.42
N GLN A 157 -23.39 -1.56 -1.38
CA GLN A 157 -24.36 -0.84 -0.52
C GLN A 157 -23.67 0.31 0.22
N LYS A 158 -22.49 0.06 0.80
CA LYS A 158 -21.67 1.10 1.46
C LYS A 158 -21.23 2.20 0.49
N PHE A 159 -20.90 1.84 -0.75
CA PHE A 159 -20.56 2.80 -1.79
C PHE A 159 -21.75 3.71 -2.12
N GLN A 160 -22.96 3.16 -2.25
CA GLN A 160 -24.18 3.94 -2.49
C GLN A 160 -24.50 4.88 -1.31
N ALA A 161 -24.21 4.45 -0.07
CA ALA A 161 -24.31 5.27 1.13
C ALA A 161 -23.22 6.36 1.23
N LYS A 162 -22.30 6.47 0.25
CA LYS A 162 -21.13 7.36 0.24
C LYS A 162 -20.13 7.08 1.37
N GLU A 163 -20.19 5.90 1.98
CA GLU A 163 -19.25 5.42 2.99
C GLU A 163 -18.03 4.77 2.31
N PHE A 164 -17.27 5.55 1.54
CA PHE A 164 -16.24 5.03 0.62
C PHE A 164 -15.14 4.23 1.30
N ALA A 165 -14.69 4.64 2.50
CA ALA A 165 -13.66 3.92 3.25
C ALA A 165 -14.15 2.54 3.73
N GLN A 166 -15.41 2.42 4.16
CA GLN A 166 -15.99 1.13 4.56
C GLN A 166 -16.20 0.23 3.33
N ALA A 167 -16.68 0.80 2.23
CA ALA A 167 -16.81 0.08 0.96
C ALA A 167 -15.45 -0.47 0.48
N GLU A 168 -14.40 0.34 0.54
CA GLU A 168 -13.03 -0.07 0.22
C GLU A 168 -12.57 -1.23 1.11
N GLY A 169 -12.78 -1.15 2.42
CA GLY A 169 -12.43 -2.21 3.37
C GLY A 169 -13.06 -3.56 2.99
N LEU A 170 -14.37 -3.56 2.71
CA LEU A 170 -15.11 -4.75 2.28
C LEU A 170 -14.59 -5.30 0.94
N TYR A 171 -14.29 -4.44 -0.03
CA TYR A 171 -13.71 -4.87 -1.30
C TYR A 171 -12.31 -5.46 -1.13
N ARG A 172 -11.47 -4.91 -0.24
CA ARG A 172 -10.14 -5.47 0.06
C ARG A 172 -10.24 -6.82 0.75
N GLU A 173 -11.20 -6.99 1.66
CA GLU A 173 -11.50 -8.29 2.28
C GLU A 173 -11.89 -9.32 1.20
N ALA A 174 -12.73 -8.92 0.24
CA ALA A 174 -13.11 -9.76 -0.89
C ALA A 174 -11.90 -10.17 -1.75
N ILE A 175 -11.01 -9.24 -2.10
CA ILE A 175 -9.77 -9.55 -2.83
C ILE A 175 -8.90 -10.54 -2.04
N SER A 176 -8.80 -10.38 -0.73
CA SER A 176 -8.05 -11.28 0.14
C SER A 176 -8.55 -12.73 0.10
N HIS A 177 -9.85 -12.95 -0.13
CA HIS A 177 -10.38 -14.30 -0.38
C HIS A 177 -10.03 -14.82 -1.77
N LEU A 178 -10.13 -13.98 -2.81
CA LEU A 178 -9.79 -14.35 -4.18
C LEU A 178 -8.30 -14.65 -4.36
N ASP A 179 -7.41 -13.94 -3.67
CA ASP A 179 -5.96 -14.17 -3.69
C ASP A 179 -5.56 -15.50 -3.05
N ALA A 180 -6.44 -16.09 -2.24
CA ALA A 180 -6.19 -17.37 -1.57
C ALA A 180 -6.79 -18.57 -2.34
N ILE A 181 -7.38 -18.36 -3.51
CA ILE A 181 -7.87 -19.43 -4.38
C ILE A 181 -6.68 -20.17 -4.98
N GLN A 182 -6.71 -21.51 -4.91
CA GLN A 182 -5.66 -22.34 -5.48
C GLN A 182 -5.88 -22.61 -6.98
N ASN A 183 -7.12 -22.88 -7.37
CA ASN A 183 -7.48 -23.18 -8.76
C ASN A 183 -8.19 -21.99 -9.40
N ASP A 184 -7.39 -21.02 -9.83
CA ASP A 184 -7.88 -19.79 -10.45
C ASP A 184 -8.56 -20.08 -11.81
N ASN A 185 -9.73 -19.49 -12.05
CA ASN A 185 -10.52 -19.67 -13.26
C ASN A 185 -11.00 -18.32 -13.83
N THR A 186 -11.67 -18.37 -14.99
CA THR A 186 -12.12 -17.14 -15.68
C THR A 186 -13.10 -16.31 -14.85
N ASP A 187 -13.94 -16.96 -14.04
CA ASP A 187 -14.95 -16.28 -13.23
C ASP A 187 -14.34 -15.60 -12.01
N SER A 188 -13.40 -16.26 -11.32
CA SER A 188 -12.64 -15.65 -10.20
C SER A 188 -11.82 -14.46 -10.67
N ARG A 189 -11.13 -14.55 -11.82
CA ARG A 189 -10.41 -13.41 -12.43
C ARG A 189 -11.35 -12.26 -12.79
N THR A 190 -12.51 -12.58 -13.37
CA THR A 190 -13.52 -11.59 -13.76
C THR A 190 -14.12 -10.89 -12.55
N LEU A 191 -14.33 -11.62 -11.45
CA LEU A 191 -14.75 -11.05 -10.18
C LEU A 191 -13.65 -10.15 -9.60
N LYS A 192 -12.39 -10.64 -9.58
CA LYS A 192 -11.23 -9.91 -9.06
C LYS A 192 -11.03 -8.57 -9.76
N LYS A 193 -11.03 -8.53 -11.10
CA LYS A 193 -10.89 -7.27 -11.86
C LYS A 193 -12.03 -6.29 -11.57
N THR A 194 -13.26 -6.79 -11.41
CA THR A 194 -14.42 -5.95 -11.11
C THR A 194 -14.28 -5.29 -9.73
N ILE A 195 -13.84 -6.06 -8.73
CA ILE A 195 -13.64 -5.56 -7.37
C ILE A 195 -12.47 -4.57 -7.33
N LEU A 196 -11.36 -4.84 -8.01
CA LEU A 196 -10.21 -3.92 -8.10
C LEU A 196 -10.59 -2.56 -8.68
N VAL A 197 -11.42 -2.53 -9.73
CA VAL A 197 -11.94 -1.26 -10.27
C VAL A 197 -12.83 -0.55 -9.24
N ASN A 198 -13.67 -1.28 -8.49
CA ASN A 198 -14.48 -0.66 -7.44
C ASN A 198 -13.61 -0.06 -6.31
N ILE A 199 -12.53 -0.75 -5.91
CA ILE A 199 -11.53 -0.20 -4.98
C ILE A 199 -10.94 1.10 -5.53
N ALA A 200 -10.51 1.10 -6.79
CA ALA A 200 -9.95 2.30 -7.42
C ALA A 200 -10.95 3.47 -7.41
N VAL A 201 -12.24 3.22 -7.68
CA VAL A 201 -13.28 4.25 -7.61
C VAL A 201 -13.45 4.78 -6.18
N CYS A 202 -13.46 3.91 -5.16
CA CYS A 202 -13.52 4.32 -3.75
C CYS A 202 -12.32 5.17 -3.34
N CYS A 203 -11.11 4.74 -3.71
CA CYS A 203 -9.87 5.46 -3.44
C CYS A 203 -9.86 6.83 -4.12
N ASN A 204 -10.32 6.92 -5.37
CA ASN A 204 -10.39 8.18 -6.11
C ASN A 204 -11.37 9.16 -5.46
N LYS A 205 -12.55 8.66 -5.02
CA LYS A 205 -13.53 9.46 -4.26
C LYS A 205 -12.98 9.94 -2.92
N SER A 206 -12.13 9.15 -2.28
CA SER A 206 -11.47 9.46 -1.02
C SER A 206 -10.13 10.18 -1.18
N GLN A 207 -9.80 10.63 -2.41
CA GLN A 207 -8.56 11.34 -2.75
C GLN A 207 -7.27 10.56 -2.44
N SER A 208 -7.36 9.24 -2.31
CA SER A 208 -6.22 8.34 -2.14
C SER A 208 -5.66 7.97 -3.51
N TRP A 209 -4.92 8.91 -4.11
CA TRP A 209 -4.50 8.83 -5.51
C TRP A 209 -3.54 7.67 -5.78
N VAL A 210 -2.54 7.46 -4.91
CA VAL A 210 -1.57 6.34 -5.04
C VAL A 210 -2.28 5.00 -5.01
N GLU A 211 -3.24 4.83 -4.08
CA GLU A 211 -4.04 3.62 -3.97
C GLU A 211 -4.96 3.39 -5.17
N THR A 212 -5.48 4.47 -5.74
CA THR A 212 -6.24 4.42 -7.00
C THR A 212 -5.36 3.87 -8.14
N VAL A 213 -4.14 4.38 -8.28
CA VAL A 213 -3.19 3.92 -9.30
C VAL A 213 -2.88 2.44 -9.11
N ARG A 214 -2.56 2.03 -7.88
CA ARG A 214 -2.25 0.64 -7.52
C ARG A 214 -3.39 -0.32 -7.89
N ALA A 215 -4.62 -0.02 -7.48
CA ALA A 215 -5.78 -0.85 -7.75
C ALA A 215 -6.09 -0.94 -9.27
N CYS A 216 -5.94 0.15 -10.00
CA CYS A 216 -6.09 0.15 -11.45
C CYS A 216 -5.00 -0.67 -12.16
N THR A 217 -3.73 -0.52 -11.77
CA THR A 217 -2.61 -1.31 -12.32
C THR A 217 -2.86 -2.81 -12.09
N GLN A 218 -3.24 -3.21 -10.87
CA GLN A 218 -3.59 -4.61 -10.59
C GLN A 218 -4.76 -5.10 -11.44
N SER A 219 -5.79 -4.28 -11.65
CA SER A 219 -6.91 -4.65 -12.53
C SER A 219 -6.48 -4.81 -13.99
N LEU A 220 -5.61 -3.92 -14.48
CA LEU A 220 -5.15 -3.91 -15.88
C LEU A 220 -4.16 -5.04 -16.17
N ALA A 221 -3.41 -5.50 -15.16
CA ALA A 221 -2.58 -6.70 -15.26
C ALA A 221 -3.41 -7.97 -15.49
N ILE A 222 -4.66 -8.02 -14.96
CA ILE A 222 -5.60 -9.12 -15.22
C ILE A 222 -6.28 -8.95 -16.58
N ASP A 223 -6.73 -7.74 -16.90
CA ASP A 223 -7.45 -7.43 -18.13
C ASP A 223 -7.13 -6.00 -18.61
N ASN A 224 -6.33 -5.91 -19.66
CA ASN A 224 -5.93 -4.65 -20.27
C ASN A 224 -6.97 -4.07 -21.25
N GLN A 225 -8.17 -4.66 -21.35
CA GLN A 225 -9.25 -4.18 -22.22
C GLN A 225 -10.32 -3.38 -21.48
N ASN A 226 -10.01 -2.87 -20.28
CA ASN A 226 -10.95 -2.10 -19.47
C ASN A 226 -10.71 -0.57 -19.55
N PRO A 227 -11.47 0.18 -20.37
CA PRO A 227 -11.29 1.62 -20.50
C PRO A 227 -11.56 2.39 -19.19
N LYS A 228 -12.40 1.87 -18.28
CA LYS A 228 -12.67 2.52 -16.98
C LYS A 228 -11.45 2.48 -16.08
N ALA A 229 -10.69 1.38 -16.08
CA ALA A 229 -9.48 1.26 -15.26
C ALA A 229 -8.42 2.28 -15.70
N PHE A 230 -8.15 2.38 -17.01
CA PHE A 230 -7.28 3.43 -17.56
C PHE A 230 -7.77 4.84 -17.20
N TYR A 231 -9.07 5.10 -17.35
CA TYR A 231 -9.63 6.41 -17.00
C TYR A 231 -9.40 6.78 -15.53
N HIS A 232 -9.70 5.89 -14.58
CA HIS A 232 -9.51 6.16 -13.15
C HIS A 232 -8.03 6.32 -12.78
N ARG A 233 -7.14 5.50 -13.36
CA ARG A 233 -5.68 5.64 -13.20
C ARG A 233 -5.18 6.98 -13.73
N SER A 234 -5.62 7.39 -14.92
CA SER A 234 -5.28 8.70 -15.50
C SER A 234 -5.74 9.87 -14.61
N SER A 235 -6.93 9.76 -14.02
CA SER A 235 -7.49 10.77 -13.14
C SER A 235 -6.64 10.95 -11.88
N ALA A 236 -6.16 9.85 -11.29
CA ALA A 236 -5.25 9.87 -10.15
C ALA A 236 -3.85 10.40 -10.52
N ASN A 237 -3.28 9.93 -11.63
CA ASN A 237 -1.98 10.40 -12.15
C ASN A 237 -1.97 11.92 -12.40
N ARG A 238 -3.08 12.50 -12.92
CA ARG A 238 -3.24 13.96 -13.03
C ARG A 238 -3.15 14.68 -11.69
N LYS A 239 -3.78 14.13 -10.63
CA LYS A 239 -3.72 14.70 -9.28
C LYS A 239 -2.33 14.59 -8.67
N LEU A 240 -1.59 13.53 -9.03
CA LEU A 240 -0.18 13.32 -8.68
C LEU A 240 0.80 14.12 -9.58
N LYS A 241 0.30 14.91 -10.54
CA LYS A 241 1.09 15.65 -11.54
C LYS A 241 1.98 14.76 -12.41
N GLN A 242 1.62 13.48 -12.54
CA GLN A 242 2.20 12.49 -13.45
C GLN A 242 1.47 12.58 -14.80
N TYR A 243 1.67 13.70 -15.50
CA TYR A 243 0.87 14.01 -16.69
C TYR A 243 1.16 13.11 -17.89
N ASP A 244 2.40 12.63 -18.04
CA ASP A 244 2.76 11.74 -19.14
C ASP A 244 2.05 10.38 -19.01
N ASP A 245 2.09 9.79 -17.82
CA ASP A 245 1.36 8.55 -17.49
C ASP A 245 -0.15 8.73 -17.68
N ALA A 246 -0.70 9.86 -17.22
CA ALA A 246 -2.12 10.16 -17.41
C ALA A 246 -2.52 10.28 -18.89
N LEU A 247 -1.68 10.90 -19.72
CA LEU A 247 -1.92 11.01 -21.16
C LEU A 247 -1.80 9.64 -21.86
N ALA A 248 -0.87 8.79 -21.43
CA ALA A 248 -0.73 7.42 -21.92
C ALA A 248 -1.98 6.59 -21.61
N ASP A 249 -2.47 6.64 -20.37
CA ASP A 249 -3.70 5.96 -19.96
C ASP A 249 -4.93 6.46 -20.74
N LEU A 250 -5.06 7.78 -20.92
CA LEU A 250 -6.17 8.34 -21.70
C LEU A 250 -6.11 7.93 -23.17
N LYS A 251 -4.91 7.80 -23.77
CA LYS A 251 -4.76 7.24 -25.13
C LYS A 251 -5.23 5.79 -25.18
N SER A 252 -4.83 4.96 -24.22
CA SER A 252 -5.26 3.56 -24.13
C SER A 252 -6.78 3.44 -23.95
N ALA A 253 -7.38 4.26 -23.08
CA ALA A 253 -8.83 4.32 -22.91
C ALA A 253 -9.55 4.73 -24.20
N ILE A 254 -9.06 5.77 -24.91
CA ILE A 254 -9.63 6.21 -26.20
C ILE A 254 -9.49 5.13 -27.26
N LYS A 255 -8.38 4.38 -27.30
CA LYS A 255 -8.18 3.27 -28.24
C LYS A 255 -9.25 2.19 -28.05
N LEU A 256 -9.60 1.89 -26.80
CA LEU A 256 -10.66 0.93 -26.45
C LEU A 256 -12.08 1.50 -26.63
N SER A 257 -12.25 2.82 -26.55
CA SER A 257 -13.56 3.50 -26.66
C SER A 257 -13.49 4.74 -27.55
N PRO A 258 -13.24 4.59 -28.88
CA PRO A 258 -12.88 5.70 -29.76
C PRO A 258 -14.00 6.73 -29.99
N LYS A 259 -15.25 6.34 -29.75
CA LYS A 259 -16.43 7.21 -29.87
C LYS A 259 -16.74 8.00 -28.59
N ASP A 260 -16.03 7.73 -27.49
CA ASP A 260 -16.26 8.43 -26.22
C ASP A 260 -15.71 9.87 -26.28
N LYS A 261 -16.63 10.84 -26.35
CA LYS A 261 -16.30 12.26 -26.38
C LYS A 261 -15.73 12.77 -25.06
N MET A 262 -16.10 12.14 -23.93
CA MET A 262 -15.63 12.53 -22.60
C MET A 262 -14.15 12.22 -22.45
N LEU A 263 -13.70 11.03 -22.87
CA LEU A 263 -12.27 10.67 -22.85
C LEU A 263 -11.41 11.63 -23.68
N ARG A 264 -11.89 12.04 -24.85
CA ARG A 264 -11.19 13.03 -25.70
C ARG A 264 -11.10 14.41 -25.05
N LYS A 265 -12.18 14.85 -24.39
CA LYS A 265 -12.20 16.10 -23.62
C LYS A 265 -11.22 16.04 -22.46
N GLU A 266 -11.17 14.92 -21.74
CA GLU A 266 -10.24 14.74 -20.62
C GLU A 266 -8.78 14.67 -21.08
N PHE A 267 -8.51 14.03 -22.22
CA PHE A 267 -7.17 14.05 -22.84
C PHE A 267 -6.72 15.49 -23.14
N GLN A 268 -7.60 16.30 -23.75
CA GLN A 268 -7.26 17.69 -24.04
C GLN A 268 -7.08 18.52 -22.77
N THR A 269 -7.88 18.26 -21.73
CA THR A 269 -7.76 18.92 -20.43
C THR A 269 -6.42 18.58 -19.78
N CYS A 270 -6.07 17.30 -19.71
CA CYS A 270 -4.79 16.82 -19.20
C CYS A 270 -3.59 17.41 -19.98
N LYS A 271 -3.70 17.49 -21.31
CA LYS A 271 -2.66 18.08 -22.16
C LYS A 271 -2.44 19.56 -21.85
N ASN A 272 -3.51 20.31 -21.61
CA ASN A 272 -3.44 21.72 -21.23
C ASN A 272 -2.87 21.90 -19.82
N GLU A 273 -3.28 21.05 -18.87
CA GLU A 273 -2.72 21.03 -17.50
C GLU A 273 -1.22 20.74 -17.54
N LYS A 274 -0.77 19.75 -18.32
CA LYS A 274 0.65 19.47 -18.52
C LYS A 274 1.38 20.69 -19.07
N LYS A 275 0.87 21.31 -20.13
CA LYS A 275 1.50 22.50 -20.73
C LYS A 275 1.59 23.66 -19.73
N ALA A 276 0.57 23.86 -18.92
CA ALA A 276 0.57 24.88 -17.87
C ALA A 276 1.56 24.54 -16.75
N TYR A 277 1.62 23.28 -16.34
CA TYR A 277 2.59 22.77 -15.36
C TYR A 277 4.01 22.94 -15.86
N ASP A 278 4.33 22.45 -17.06
CA ASP A 278 5.64 22.61 -17.71
C ASP A 278 6.01 24.10 -17.81
N LYS A 279 5.11 24.97 -18.28
CA LYS A 279 5.36 26.42 -18.34
C LYS A 279 5.59 27.05 -16.98
N SER A 280 4.84 26.62 -15.95
CA SER A 280 5.03 27.10 -14.58
C SER A 280 6.37 26.66 -14.03
N GLN A 281 6.77 25.41 -14.28
CA GLN A 281 8.09 24.88 -13.94
C GLN A 281 9.16 25.71 -14.65
N THR A 282 9.11 25.84 -15.98
CA THR A 282 10.06 26.67 -16.75
C THR A 282 10.12 28.11 -16.27
N LYS A 283 9.00 28.75 -15.91
CA LYS A 283 8.98 30.12 -15.37
C LYS A 283 9.60 30.21 -13.98
N MET A 284 9.26 29.26 -13.10
CA MET A 284 9.85 29.15 -11.76
C MET A 284 11.37 29.00 -11.87
N PHE A 285 11.85 28.19 -12.81
CA PHE A 285 13.27 28.00 -13.07
C PHE A 285 13.91 29.18 -13.83
N SER A 286 13.22 29.84 -14.76
CA SER A 286 13.73 31.04 -15.45
C SER A 286 13.91 32.21 -14.48
N ASN A 287 12.99 32.40 -13.54
CA ASN A 287 13.15 33.35 -12.43
C ASN A 287 14.31 32.97 -11.50
N PHE A 288 14.60 31.69 -11.38
CA PHE A 288 15.72 31.18 -10.61
C PHE A 288 17.08 31.53 -11.27
N PHE A 289 17.16 31.51 -12.61
CA PHE A 289 18.37 31.90 -13.35
C PHE A 289 18.52 33.42 -13.55
N SER A 290 17.42 34.18 -13.56
CA SER A 290 17.44 35.64 -13.77
C SER A 290 17.88 36.46 -12.56
N GLN A 291 17.99 35.83 -11.38
CA GLN A 291 18.61 36.44 -10.19
C GLN A 291 20.15 36.49 -10.23
N GLY A 292 20.77 36.19 -11.39
CA GLY A 292 22.15 36.60 -11.68
C GLY A 292 23.10 35.53 -12.20
N VAL A 293 22.62 34.55 -12.98
CA VAL A 293 23.49 33.42 -13.41
C VAL A 293 23.51 33.14 -14.92
N TYR A 294 22.51 33.58 -15.70
CA TYR A 294 22.54 33.37 -17.17
C TYR A 294 22.02 34.59 -17.94
N ASN A 295 22.81 35.07 -18.90
CA ASN A 295 22.33 35.88 -20.02
C ASN A 295 22.04 34.93 -21.19
N GLU A 296 20.78 34.85 -21.63
CA GLU A 296 20.26 33.93 -22.67
C GLU A 296 20.74 34.26 -24.12
N LYS A 297 21.96 34.78 -24.28
CA LYS A 297 22.53 35.11 -25.60
C LYS A 297 23.88 34.44 -25.80
N ASP A 298 23.84 33.14 -26.08
CA ASP A 298 24.83 32.46 -26.91
C ASP A 298 24.16 31.27 -27.65
N PRO A 299 24.63 30.87 -28.84
CA PRO A 299 23.85 30.23 -29.88
C PRO A 299 23.71 28.70 -29.73
N ASP A 300 22.77 28.17 -30.51
CA ASP A 300 22.34 26.78 -30.66
C ASP A 300 23.41 25.69 -30.39
N ILE A 301 23.35 25.08 -29.21
CA ILE A 301 23.96 23.78 -28.94
C ILE A 301 23.12 22.72 -29.65
N THR A 302 23.52 22.44 -30.88
CA THR A 302 22.90 21.50 -31.82
C THR A 302 23.75 20.25 -31.91
N GLN A 303 23.63 19.34 -30.94
CA GLN A 303 23.91 17.90 -31.04
C GLN A 303 23.91 17.29 -29.63
N TYR A 304 22.72 16.96 -29.12
CA TYR A 304 22.63 15.94 -28.08
C TYR A 304 22.69 14.59 -28.78
N GLU A 305 23.46 13.66 -28.25
CA GLU A 305 23.09 12.26 -28.43
C GLU A 305 21.77 12.09 -27.66
N ASN A 306 20.72 11.60 -28.32
CA ASN A 306 19.35 11.64 -27.79
C ASN A 306 19.14 10.73 -26.56
N GLU A 307 20.17 10.03 -26.11
CA GLU A 307 20.11 8.96 -25.12
C GLU A 307 21.36 8.99 -24.22
N LEU A 308 21.24 8.38 -23.05
CA LEU A 308 22.37 8.18 -22.13
C LEU A 308 23.25 7.04 -22.64
N PRO A 309 24.54 7.00 -22.26
CA PRO A 309 25.40 5.90 -22.67
C PRO A 309 24.95 4.61 -21.96
N GLU A 310 25.18 3.47 -22.63
CA GLU A 310 25.06 2.17 -21.98
C GLU A 310 26.00 2.09 -20.76
N TYR A 311 25.64 1.26 -19.78
CA TYR A 311 26.49 1.03 -18.62
C TYR A 311 27.86 0.50 -19.05
N ASN A 312 28.92 1.19 -18.63
CA ASN A 312 30.28 0.78 -18.92
C ASN A 312 30.97 0.36 -17.61
N PRO A 313 31.31 -0.93 -17.44
CA PRO A 313 31.97 -1.40 -16.22
C PRO A 313 33.37 -0.81 -16.01
N SER A 314 33.96 -0.18 -17.02
CA SER A 314 35.24 0.51 -16.92
C SER A 314 35.11 1.95 -16.40
N ASN A 315 33.88 2.48 -16.30
CA ASN A 315 33.64 3.80 -15.75
C ASN A 315 33.96 3.83 -14.24
N PRO A 316 34.49 4.95 -13.71
CA PRO A 316 34.68 5.11 -12.28
C PRO A 316 33.33 5.01 -11.55
N ILE A 317 33.30 4.18 -10.51
CA ILE A 317 32.14 4.06 -9.63
C ILE A 317 32.45 4.68 -8.27
N VAL A 318 31.60 5.59 -7.83
CA VAL A 318 31.75 6.30 -6.56
C VAL A 318 30.51 6.15 -5.70
N PHE A 319 30.65 6.38 -4.40
CA PHE A 319 29.52 6.37 -3.47
C PHE A 319 29.50 7.61 -2.59
N LEU A 320 28.29 7.97 -2.17
CA LEU A 320 28.02 8.91 -1.09
C LEU A 320 27.15 8.20 -0.05
N ASP A 321 27.61 8.13 1.19
CA ASP A 321 26.79 7.73 2.33
C ASP A 321 26.09 8.97 2.88
N ILE A 322 24.82 9.14 2.52
CA ILE A 322 24.05 10.35 2.81
C ILE A 322 23.25 10.14 4.09
N GLN A 323 23.32 11.09 5.01
CA GLN A 323 22.59 11.08 6.27
C GLN A 323 21.52 12.18 6.28
N ILE A 324 20.30 11.83 6.71
CA ILE A 324 19.17 12.76 6.89
C ILE A 324 18.89 12.90 8.39
N GLY A 325 19.13 14.09 8.95
CA GLY A 325 18.99 14.35 10.38
C GLY A 325 19.84 13.39 11.21
N ASP A 326 19.20 12.75 12.19
CA ASP A 326 19.84 11.77 13.09
C ASP A 326 19.67 10.32 12.62
N ALA A 327 19.12 10.09 11.42
CA ALA A 327 18.97 8.75 10.87
C ALA A 327 20.32 8.11 10.53
N GLU A 328 20.35 6.80 10.33
CA GLU A 328 21.54 6.14 9.77
C GLU A 328 21.79 6.61 8.33
N ALA A 329 23.07 6.74 7.98
CA ALA A 329 23.44 7.09 6.61
C ALA A 329 23.14 5.94 5.67
N LYS A 330 22.53 6.24 4.53
CA LYS A 330 22.26 5.27 3.46
C LYS A 330 23.14 5.58 2.26
N ARG A 331 23.63 4.52 1.62
CA ARG A 331 24.55 4.61 0.49
C ARG A 331 23.81 4.90 -0.81
N VAL A 332 24.31 5.86 -1.57
CA VAL A 332 23.97 6.11 -2.98
C VAL A 332 25.21 5.89 -3.82
N VAL A 333 25.12 5.03 -4.83
CA VAL A 333 26.24 4.67 -5.71
C VAL A 333 26.03 5.30 -7.08
N PHE A 334 27.09 5.79 -7.70
CA PHE A 334 27.05 6.52 -8.96
C PHE A 334 28.08 5.98 -9.96
N GLU A 335 27.66 5.81 -11.20
CA GLU A 335 28.54 5.69 -12.36
C GLU A 335 28.89 7.08 -12.89
N LEU A 336 30.16 7.32 -13.23
CA LEU A 336 30.64 8.57 -13.82
C LEU A 336 31.02 8.37 -15.30
N PHE A 337 30.51 9.23 -16.18
CA PHE A 337 30.67 9.11 -17.64
C PHE A 337 32.03 9.65 -18.11
N ASN A 338 33.09 8.88 -17.85
CA ASN A 338 34.46 9.33 -18.08
C ASN A 338 34.84 9.48 -19.55
N GLU A 339 34.16 8.81 -20.49
CA GLU A 339 34.50 8.88 -21.91
C GLU A 339 34.20 10.24 -22.55
N HIS A 340 33.01 10.80 -22.26
CA HIS A 340 32.54 12.04 -22.88
C HIS A 340 32.59 13.25 -21.95
N THR A 341 32.62 13.03 -20.63
CA THR A 341 32.76 14.07 -19.61
C THR A 341 33.90 13.79 -18.61
N PRO A 342 35.14 13.51 -19.10
CA PRO A 342 36.26 13.11 -18.26
C PRO A 342 36.61 14.12 -17.16
N ARG A 343 36.51 15.44 -17.43
CA ARG A 343 36.91 16.45 -16.44
C ARG A 343 35.90 16.57 -15.30
N ALA A 344 34.60 16.58 -15.62
CA ALA A 344 33.56 16.62 -14.60
C ALA A 344 33.55 15.33 -13.77
N ALA A 345 33.67 14.17 -14.43
CA ALA A 345 33.79 12.87 -13.79
C ALA A 345 35.00 12.81 -12.85
N GLU A 346 36.19 13.17 -13.32
CA GLU A 346 37.42 13.11 -12.51
C GLU A 346 37.41 14.10 -11.35
N ASN A 347 36.86 15.30 -11.55
CA ASN A 347 36.65 16.26 -10.47
C ASN A 347 35.76 15.69 -9.36
N PHE A 348 34.61 15.12 -9.73
CA PHE A 348 33.71 14.51 -8.75
C PHE A 348 34.35 13.31 -8.05
N ARG A 349 35.02 12.43 -8.80
CA ARG A 349 35.73 11.25 -8.26
C ARG A 349 36.78 11.63 -7.22
N CYS A 350 37.66 12.57 -7.55
CA CYS A 350 38.70 13.03 -6.63
C CYS A 350 38.13 13.70 -5.37
N LEU A 351 37.00 14.41 -5.49
CA LEU A 351 36.31 15.01 -4.33
C LEU A 351 35.59 13.94 -3.48
N CYS A 352 35.15 12.84 -4.07
CA CYS A 352 34.69 11.67 -3.33
C CYS A 352 35.82 10.99 -2.57
N THR A 353 36.99 10.78 -3.17
CA THR A 353 38.13 10.08 -2.52
C THR A 353 38.94 10.98 -1.59
N GLY A 354 38.91 12.30 -1.80
CA GLY A 354 39.74 13.25 -1.09
C GLY A 354 41.22 13.21 -1.49
N GLU A 355 41.62 12.43 -2.51
CA GLU A 355 43.02 12.15 -2.84
C GLU A 355 43.83 13.39 -3.31
N LYS A 356 43.12 14.46 -3.70
CA LYS A 356 43.71 15.75 -4.08
C LYS A 356 43.73 16.77 -2.94
N SER A 357 43.26 16.40 -1.75
CA SER A 357 43.29 17.28 -0.58
C SER A 357 44.73 17.52 -0.12
N THR A 358 44.99 18.73 0.38
CA THR A 358 46.24 19.12 1.01
C THR A 358 45.96 19.69 2.41
N GLU A 359 47.01 19.92 3.21
CA GLU A 359 46.86 20.58 4.52
C GLU A 359 46.20 21.97 4.42
N GLU A 360 46.41 22.66 3.29
CA GLU A 360 45.89 24.01 3.04
C GLU A 360 44.49 24.00 2.41
N LYS A 361 44.13 22.93 1.68
CA LYS A 361 42.87 22.83 0.92
C LYS A 361 42.21 21.47 1.10
N ASN A 362 41.07 21.48 1.77
CA ASN A 362 40.23 20.30 1.92
C ASN A 362 39.36 20.07 0.67
N LEU A 363 39.86 19.29 -0.28
CA LEU A 363 39.16 18.92 -1.52
C LEU A 363 38.43 17.59 -1.33
N HIS A 364 37.40 17.59 -0.48
CA HIS A 364 36.67 16.38 -0.12
C HIS A 364 35.19 16.65 0.18
N TYR A 365 34.29 15.78 -0.32
CA TYR A 365 32.86 15.84 -0.03
C TYR A 365 32.46 15.32 1.35
N LYS A 366 33.33 14.59 2.06
CA LYS A 366 33.01 14.09 3.39
C LYS A 366 32.71 15.24 4.35
N GLY A 367 31.53 15.19 4.98
CA GLY A 367 30.99 16.24 5.86
C GLY A 367 30.26 17.37 5.13
N ASN A 368 30.22 17.38 3.79
CA ASN A 368 29.54 18.40 3.01
C ASN A 368 28.02 18.25 3.07
N ILE A 369 27.28 19.36 3.07
CA ILE A 369 25.82 19.36 3.13
C ILE A 369 25.18 19.49 1.75
N PHE A 370 23.95 19.01 1.63
CA PHE A 370 23.04 19.46 0.58
C PHE A 370 22.41 20.77 1.03
N HIS A 371 22.95 21.89 0.55
CA HIS A 371 22.51 23.23 0.94
C HIS A 371 21.20 23.65 0.26
N ARG A 372 20.69 22.83 -0.68
CA ARG A 372 19.44 23.13 -1.37
C ARG A 372 18.71 21.91 -1.90
N ILE A 373 17.41 21.84 -1.66
CA ILE A 373 16.53 20.76 -2.14
C ILE A 373 15.24 21.36 -2.71
N ILE A 374 14.96 21.10 -3.98
CA ILE A 374 13.72 21.53 -4.64
C ILE A 374 12.92 20.30 -5.03
N SER A 375 11.81 20.06 -4.32
CA SER A 375 10.94 18.91 -4.58
C SER A 375 10.44 18.89 -6.03
N GLY A 376 10.53 17.75 -6.70
CA GLY A 376 10.22 17.60 -8.12
C GLY A 376 11.30 18.08 -9.08
N PHE A 377 12.43 18.61 -8.58
CA PHE A 377 13.53 19.10 -9.40
C PHE A 377 14.86 18.40 -9.08
N MET A 378 15.54 18.77 -7.98
CA MET A 378 16.88 18.29 -7.67
C MET A 378 17.30 18.51 -6.21
N ALA A 379 18.34 17.79 -5.78
CA ALA A 379 19.13 18.07 -4.59
C ALA A 379 20.52 18.56 -4.98
N GLN A 380 20.93 19.74 -4.49
CA GLN A 380 22.23 20.35 -4.77
C GLN A 380 23.13 20.31 -3.54
N GLY A 381 24.38 19.92 -3.76
CA GLY A 381 25.44 19.91 -2.76
C GLY A 381 26.79 20.24 -3.39
N GLY A 382 27.86 19.89 -2.69
CA GLY A 382 29.22 20.02 -3.18
C GLY A 382 29.83 21.41 -2.98
N ASP A 383 29.25 22.30 -2.19
CA ASP A 383 29.94 23.53 -1.78
C ASP A 383 30.93 23.20 -0.64
N ILE A 384 32.08 22.65 -1.00
CA ILE A 384 33.11 22.18 -0.06
C ILE A 384 33.80 23.32 0.70
N THR A 385 33.58 24.58 0.29
CA THR A 385 34.28 25.74 0.85
C THR A 385 33.44 26.51 1.87
N LYS A 386 32.17 26.82 1.55
CA LYS A 386 31.30 27.66 2.38
C LYS A 386 30.06 26.94 2.89
N GLN A 387 29.72 25.79 2.29
CA GLN A 387 28.55 24.99 2.64
C GLN A 387 27.23 25.78 2.60
N ASN A 388 27.10 26.77 1.72
CA ASN A 388 25.89 27.58 1.60
C ASN A 388 25.48 27.84 0.13
N GLY A 389 26.16 27.19 -0.82
CA GLY A 389 25.91 27.30 -2.25
C GLY A 389 26.62 28.45 -2.96
N THR A 390 27.39 29.28 -2.23
CA THR A 390 28.12 30.43 -2.79
C THR A 390 29.62 30.19 -2.97
N GLY A 391 30.07 28.94 -2.76
CA GLY A 391 31.46 28.54 -2.87
C GLY A 391 31.68 27.38 -3.83
N GLY A 392 32.75 26.63 -3.60
CA GLY A 392 33.09 25.41 -4.31
C GLY A 392 34.26 25.59 -5.27
N GLU A 393 35.38 24.97 -4.90
CA GLU A 393 36.63 24.93 -5.66
C GLU A 393 36.77 23.55 -6.32
N SER A 394 37.25 23.49 -7.57
CA SER A 394 37.51 22.24 -8.26
C SER A 394 38.91 21.69 -7.97
N ILE A 395 39.16 20.43 -8.36
CA ILE A 395 40.52 19.87 -8.30
C ILE A 395 41.52 20.54 -9.26
N TYR A 396 41.04 21.41 -10.15
CA TYR A 396 41.84 22.13 -11.14
C TYR A 396 42.08 23.61 -10.74
N GLY A 397 41.68 24.01 -9.53
CA GLY A 397 41.62 25.41 -9.09
C GLY A 397 40.18 25.88 -8.91
N ASP A 398 39.95 27.20 -8.82
CA ASP A 398 38.63 27.76 -8.47
C ASP A 398 37.51 27.23 -9.38
N LYS A 399 37.65 27.38 -10.70
CA LYS A 399 36.66 26.93 -11.69
C LYS A 399 37.30 26.22 -12.89
N PHE A 400 36.51 25.43 -13.61
CA PHE A 400 36.87 24.83 -14.89
C PHE A 400 35.75 24.96 -15.94
N ASN A 401 36.14 24.83 -17.21
CA ASN A 401 35.25 25.00 -18.36
C ASN A 401 34.20 23.88 -18.47
N ASP A 402 33.09 24.19 -19.14
CA ASP A 402 32.12 23.16 -19.52
C ASP A 402 32.74 22.21 -20.53
N GLU A 403 32.45 20.92 -20.35
CA GLU A 403 32.63 19.94 -21.42
C GLU A 403 31.43 20.02 -22.36
N LYS A 404 31.58 19.47 -23.57
CA LYS A 404 30.47 19.43 -24.54
C LYS A 404 29.23 18.79 -23.87
N PHE A 405 28.06 19.35 -24.13
CA PHE A 405 26.80 18.81 -23.60
C PHE A 405 26.39 17.57 -24.38
N TRP A 406 26.92 16.41 -23.98
CA TRP A 406 26.65 15.14 -24.63
C TRP A 406 25.26 14.58 -24.29
N TYR A 407 24.89 14.65 -23.02
CA TYR A 407 23.74 13.92 -22.49
C TYR A 407 22.60 14.83 -22.01
N PRO A 408 21.34 14.50 -22.34
CA PRO A 408 20.17 15.21 -21.84
C PRO A 408 19.74 14.74 -20.45
N HIS A 409 19.01 15.59 -19.72
CA HIS A 409 18.45 15.29 -18.41
C HIS A 409 17.13 14.52 -18.52
N THR A 410 17.22 13.27 -18.98
CA THR A 410 16.09 12.45 -19.42
C THR A 410 15.23 11.89 -18.29
N HIS A 411 15.78 11.72 -17.08
CA HIS A 411 15.09 11.13 -15.94
C HIS A 411 15.67 11.60 -14.58
N GLY A 412 15.10 11.08 -13.48
CA GLY A 412 15.62 11.29 -12.13
C GLY A 412 16.80 10.37 -11.81
N GLY A 413 17.78 10.84 -11.04
CA GLY A 413 18.98 10.11 -10.67
C GLY A 413 20.19 10.48 -11.52
N LEU A 414 20.15 11.58 -12.28
CA LEU A 414 21.30 12.06 -13.05
C LEU A 414 22.14 13.02 -12.21
N LEU A 415 23.46 12.86 -12.28
CA LEU A 415 24.45 13.78 -11.74
C LEU A 415 24.82 14.83 -12.79
N SER A 416 24.73 16.10 -12.42
CA SER A 416 25.03 17.20 -13.31
C SER A 416 25.69 18.37 -12.57
N MET A 417 26.55 19.11 -13.27
CA MET A 417 27.34 20.19 -12.68
C MET A 417 26.45 21.36 -12.29
N ALA A 418 26.61 21.84 -11.05
CA ALA A 418 26.01 23.09 -10.61
C ALA A 418 27.04 24.22 -10.78
N ASN A 419 26.80 25.10 -11.74
CA ASN A 419 27.69 26.21 -12.07
C ASN A 419 26.96 27.55 -12.04
N SER A 420 27.73 28.63 -12.09
CA SER A 420 27.22 30.01 -12.08
C SER A 420 27.18 30.64 -13.49
N GLY A 421 26.96 29.81 -14.52
CA GLY A 421 27.00 30.21 -15.92
C GLY A 421 28.05 29.42 -16.71
N PRO A 422 28.15 29.68 -18.03
CA PRO A 422 29.06 28.95 -18.90
C PRO A 422 30.50 28.97 -18.39
N ASN A 423 31.15 27.82 -18.39
CA ASN A 423 32.54 27.60 -18.02
C ASN A 423 32.89 27.96 -16.56
N THR A 424 31.94 27.82 -15.64
CA THR A 424 32.14 28.10 -14.20
C THR A 424 31.89 26.87 -13.32
N ASN A 425 32.26 25.68 -13.81
CA ASN A 425 32.15 24.46 -13.02
C ASN A 425 33.12 24.50 -11.84
N GLY A 426 32.67 24.06 -10.67
CA GLY A 426 33.48 23.95 -9.45
C GLY A 426 33.31 22.57 -8.82
N SER A 427 33.18 22.49 -7.51
CA SER A 427 32.82 21.25 -6.79
C SER A 427 31.31 21.04 -6.65
N GLN A 428 30.48 22.03 -6.97
CA GLN A 428 29.04 21.87 -6.76
C GLN A 428 28.40 21.00 -7.84
N PHE A 429 27.44 20.19 -7.42
CA PHE A 429 26.69 19.28 -8.27
C PHE A 429 25.22 19.22 -7.83
N PHE A 430 24.36 18.70 -8.69
CA PHE A 430 23.01 18.32 -8.30
C PHE A 430 22.62 16.92 -8.80
N ILE A 431 21.71 16.29 -8.06
CA ILE A 431 21.09 15.02 -8.41
C ILE A 431 19.63 15.29 -8.80
N THR A 432 19.21 14.90 -10.00
CA THR A 432 17.84 15.12 -10.46
C THR A 432 16.84 14.19 -9.76
N PHE A 433 15.63 14.66 -9.46
CA PHE A 433 14.55 13.81 -8.94
C PHE A 433 13.63 13.26 -10.04
N LYS A 434 13.60 13.95 -11.19
CA LYS A 434 12.75 13.69 -12.36
C LYS A 434 13.47 14.16 -13.62
N LYS A 435 12.84 13.99 -14.79
CA LYS A 435 13.28 14.59 -16.06
C LYS A 435 13.33 16.12 -15.96
N THR A 436 14.45 16.73 -16.36
CA THR A 436 14.69 18.17 -16.25
C THR A 436 15.23 18.77 -17.55
N SER A 437 14.54 18.54 -18.67
CA SER A 437 15.01 18.89 -20.01
C SER A 437 15.24 20.39 -20.27
N TRP A 438 14.82 21.27 -19.37
CA TRP A 438 15.11 22.72 -19.46
C TRP A 438 16.56 23.07 -19.08
N LEU A 439 17.30 22.10 -18.52
CA LEU A 439 18.73 22.19 -18.20
C LEU A 439 19.63 21.69 -19.33
N ASP A 440 19.05 21.07 -20.36
CA ASP A 440 19.78 20.53 -21.50
C ASP A 440 20.52 21.67 -22.21
N GLY A 441 21.81 21.45 -22.48
CA GLY A 441 22.70 22.45 -23.11
C GLY A 441 23.12 23.58 -22.18
N LYS A 442 22.81 23.49 -20.88
CA LYS A 442 23.20 24.49 -19.89
C LYS A 442 24.10 23.89 -18.81
N HIS A 443 23.84 22.63 -18.43
CA HIS A 443 24.59 21.93 -17.40
C HIS A 443 25.08 20.58 -17.92
N THR A 444 26.35 20.28 -17.65
CA THR A 444 27.00 19.03 -18.05
C THR A 444 26.51 17.89 -17.15
N VAL A 445 25.73 16.96 -17.71
CA VAL A 445 25.45 15.66 -17.08
C VAL A 445 26.72 14.81 -17.18
N PHE A 446 27.21 14.32 -16.04
CA PHE A 446 28.50 13.60 -15.98
C PHE A 446 28.41 12.25 -15.25
N GLY A 447 27.21 11.83 -14.84
CA GLY A 447 27.01 10.52 -14.22
C GLY A 447 25.55 10.21 -13.90
N ARG A 448 25.32 9.04 -13.31
CA ARG A 448 23.99 8.60 -12.87
C ARG A 448 24.05 7.76 -11.60
N VAL A 449 22.96 7.76 -10.84
CA VAL A 449 22.74 6.87 -9.71
C VAL A 449 22.53 5.45 -10.24
N ILE A 450 23.36 4.54 -9.74
CA ILE A 450 23.28 3.10 -10.02
C ILE A 450 22.94 2.26 -8.78
N GLN A 451 22.74 2.86 -7.61
CA GLN A 451 22.16 2.20 -6.44
C GLN A 451 21.72 3.27 -5.44
N GLY A 452 20.65 3.04 -4.66
CA GLY A 452 20.23 3.96 -3.61
C GLY A 452 19.32 5.11 -4.09
N PHE A 453 18.70 4.99 -5.28
CA PHE A 453 17.82 6.05 -5.79
C PHE A 453 16.58 6.26 -4.92
N GLU A 454 16.08 5.23 -4.26
CA GLU A 454 15.03 5.34 -3.26
C GLU A 454 15.41 6.27 -2.11
N HIS A 455 16.69 6.30 -1.71
CA HIS A 455 17.17 7.25 -0.71
C HIS A 455 17.22 8.67 -1.27
N VAL A 456 17.59 8.85 -2.54
CA VAL A 456 17.47 10.15 -3.23
C VAL A 456 16.00 10.63 -3.24
N LYS A 457 15.03 9.72 -3.41
CA LYS A 457 13.59 10.03 -3.32
C LYS A 457 13.12 10.32 -1.89
N GLU A 458 13.81 9.83 -0.86
CA GLU A 458 13.57 10.24 0.53
C GLU A 458 14.03 11.69 0.74
N ILE A 459 15.19 12.07 0.19
CA ILE A 459 15.72 13.45 0.23
C ILE A 459 14.74 14.43 -0.43
N GLU A 460 14.11 14.08 -1.56
CA GLU A 460 13.10 14.92 -2.25
C GLU A 460 11.90 15.33 -1.37
N LYS A 461 11.57 14.51 -0.35
CA LYS A 461 10.40 14.72 0.51
C LYS A 461 10.68 15.65 1.68
N ILE A 462 11.93 16.07 1.87
CA ILE A 462 12.32 16.93 2.98
C ILE A 462 11.71 18.31 2.77
N GLU A 463 11.06 18.82 3.81
CA GLU A 463 10.53 20.18 3.81
C GLU A 463 11.66 21.20 3.74
N THR A 464 11.47 22.23 2.93
CA THR A 464 12.46 23.28 2.72
C THR A 464 11.94 24.65 3.16
N GLY A 465 12.84 25.46 3.69
CA GLY A 465 12.59 26.82 4.14
C GLY A 465 12.98 27.86 3.08
N GLU A 466 13.46 29.02 3.55
CA GLU A 466 13.93 30.08 2.66
C GLU A 466 15.07 29.60 1.75
N ASN A 467 15.06 30.09 0.50
CA ASN A 467 16.03 29.73 -0.56
C ASN A 467 16.14 28.22 -0.83
N ASP A 468 15.07 27.48 -0.54
CA ASP A 468 14.99 26.02 -0.67
C ASP A 468 16.01 25.26 0.20
N TYR A 469 16.47 25.87 1.30
CA TYR A 469 17.33 25.22 2.28
C TYR A 469 16.56 24.16 3.06
N PRO A 470 17.05 22.92 3.21
CA PRO A 470 16.31 21.87 3.89
C PRO A 470 16.21 22.11 5.40
N LEU A 471 15.00 21.96 5.95
CA LEU A 471 14.76 22.14 7.39
C LEU A 471 15.40 21.03 8.22
N THR A 472 15.50 19.83 7.66
CA THR A 472 16.28 18.71 8.23
C THR A 472 17.63 18.65 7.54
N LYS A 473 18.72 18.68 8.32
CA LYS A 473 20.08 18.62 7.77
C LYS A 473 20.28 17.35 6.94
N VAL A 474 20.77 17.51 5.72
CA VAL A 474 21.19 16.40 4.84
C VAL A 474 22.67 16.58 4.51
N PHE A 475 23.48 15.57 4.79
CA PHE A 475 24.92 15.68 4.56
C PHE A 475 25.56 14.35 4.19
N ILE A 476 26.74 14.44 3.57
CA ILE A 476 27.55 13.31 3.14
C ILE A 476 28.38 12.87 4.35
N LYS A 477 28.00 11.77 4.98
CA LYS A 477 28.70 11.21 6.15
C LYS A 477 30.03 10.58 5.75
N ASP A 478 30.03 9.86 4.63
CA ASP A 478 31.22 9.28 4.04
C ASP A 478 31.11 9.23 2.52
N CYS A 479 32.22 9.14 1.82
CA CYS A 479 32.24 9.00 0.36
C CYS A 479 33.58 8.44 -0.12
N GLY A 480 33.58 7.90 -1.34
CA GLY A 480 34.79 7.35 -1.94
C GLY A 480 34.55 6.73 -3.31
N GLN A 481 35.59 6.09 -3.83
CA GLN A 481 35.53 5.28 -5.04
C GLN A 481 35.46 3.80 -4.66
N LEU A 482 34.65 3.03 -5.38
CA LEU A 482 34.59 1.58 -5.28
C LEU A 482 35.58 0.97 -6.27
N ASN A 483 36.47 0.12 -5.78
CA ASN A 483 37.54 -0.50 -6.58
C ASN A 483 37.28 -1.97 -6.93
N ASP A 484 36.26 -2.57 -6.32
CA ASP A 484 35.84 -3.94 -6.59
C ASP A 484 34.77 -3.97 -7.69
N GLU A 485 34.68 -5.06 -8.45
CA GLU A 485 33.59 -5.28 -9.39
C GLU A 485 32.25 -5.26 -8.64
N LEU A 486 31.44 -4.23 -8.88
CA LEU A 486 30.07 -4.19 -8.39
C LEU A 486 29.24 -5.25 -9.11
N GLN A 487 28.64 -6.14 -8.34
CA GLN A 487 27.61 -7.03 -8.84
C GLN A 487 26.31 -6.25 -8.99
N ILE A 488 26.10 -5.70 -10.17
CA ILE A 488 24.83 -5.06 -10.56
C ILE A 488 23.94 -6.15 -11.18
N SER A 489 22.72 -6.30 -10.69
CA SER A 489 21.80 -7.28 -11.27
C SER A 489 21.32 -6.85 -12.66
N GLU A 490 20.92 -7.79 -13.53
CA GLU A 490 20.34 -7.47 -14.85
C GLU A 490 19.13 -6.54 -14.74
N LEU A 491 18.31 -6.72 -13.69
CA LEU A 491 17.15 -5.88 -13.38
C LEU A 491 17.52 -4.46 -12.96
N GLU A 492 18.73 -4.23 -12.45
CA GLU A 492 19.26 -2.91 -12.13
C GLU A 492 19.84 -2.26 -13.40
N LEU A 493 20.58 -3.01 -14.21
CA LEU A 493 21.09 -2.56 -15.51
C LEU A 493 19.97 -2.10 -16.45
N GLU A 494 18.87 -2.84 -16.55
CA GLU A 494 17.70 -2.44 -17.35
C GLU A 494 17.07 -1.13 -16.85
N ARG A 495 17.08 -0.87 -15.53
CA ARG A 495 16.60 0.41 -14.96
C ARG A 495 17.50 1.58 -15.36
N TYR A 496 18.80 1.36 -15.53
CA TYR A 496 19.75 2.40 -15.94
C TYR A 496 19.69 2.72 -17.44
N SER A 497 19.27 1.74 -18.25
CA SER A 497 19.11 1.91 -19.69
C SER A 497 17.71 2.40 -20.10
N ASN A 498 16.66 2.10 -19.30
CA ASN A 498 15.29 2.49 -19.62
C ASN A 498 14.46 2.86 -18.36
N PRO A 499 14.43 4.13 -17.94
CA PRO A 499 13.82 4.57 -16.69
C PRO A 499 12.28 4.60 -16.66
N GLU A 500 11.60 4.39 -17.79
CA GLU A 500 10.12 4.26 -17.84
C GLU A 500 9.63 2.87 -17.36
N SER A 501 10.54 1.93 -17.09
CA SER A 501 10.24 0.55 -16.69
C SER A 501 9.79 0.35 -15.23
N GLN A 502 9.33 1.41 -14.54
CA GLN A 502 8.78 1.29 -13.18
C GLN A 502 7.41 0.56 -13.14
N GLU A 503 7.29 -0.67 -13.62
CA GLU A 503 6.27 -1.63 -13.15
C GLU A 503 6.84 -3.08 -13.16
N SER A 504 6.96 -3.65 -11.94
CA SER A 504 7.10 -5.07 -11.55
C SER A 504 8.49 -5.75 -11.52
N PRO A 505 8.90 -6.24 -10.33
CA PRO A 505 9.58 -7.53 -10.20
C PRO A 505 8.69 -8.55 -9.46
N GLU A 506 8.96 -9.84 -9.71
CA GLU A 506 8.33 -11.07 -9.17
C GLU A 506 7.11 -11.59 -9.96
N THR A 507 7.06 -12.82 -10.48
CA THR A 507 7.95 -13.99 -10.46
C THR A 507 7.57 -14.86 -11.67
N LYS A 508 8.54 -15.33 -12.46
CA LYS A 508 8.37 -16.48 -13.37
C LYS A 508 8.87 -17.72 -12.64
N LYS A 509 7.96 -18.66 -12.37
CA LYS A 509 8.22 -20.10 -12.39
C LYS A 509 7.03 -20.79 -13.03
#